data_AF-Q5L956-F1
#
_entry.id   AF-Q5L956-F1
#
_cell.length_a   1.000
_cell.length_b   1.000
_cell.length_c   1.000
_cell.angle_alpha   90.00
_cell.angle_beta   90.00
_cell.angle_gamma   90.00
#
_symmetry.space_group_name_H-M   'P 1'
#
loop_
_entity.id
_entity.type
_entity.pdbx_description
1 polymer ?
#
loop_
_entity_poly.entity_id
_entity_poly.type
_entity_poly.pdbx_seq_one_letter_code
_entity_poly.pdbx_strand_id
1 'polypeptide(L)'
;MNVIALMAGDSNDFKEKGYTYPKYFLELDNKPLVQNIVESLKKIDCKITFIIRKEDNDQFFLGSSLKILAPFADVVCISGSTKGAVCTTLFAIDSINNEDEVLLINGDQLVKYDINDIIADFRERNLDGGIVTFESVHPRWSYVCLDEQGLVVQTSEKRPISNVATAGIYYYKRGLDLVESCFSVLKKDVQLNGSYYISSTFNELILRQKKVGVYKIDKKEYISFATTQMYENYINKK
;
A
#
# COMPACT_ATOMS: atom_id res chain seq x y z
N MET A 1 -12.11 -1.29 -11.55
CA MET A 1 -11.42 -1.17 -10.25
C MET A 1 -10.47 0.02 -10.30
N ASN A 2 -10.28 0.71 -9.18
CA ASN A 2 -9.29 1.76 -8.99
C ASN A 2 -8.07 1.22 -8.24
N VAL A 3 -6.85 1.56 -8.68
CA VAL A 3 -5.61 1.20 -7.99
C VAL A 3 -4.88 2.46 -7.57
N ILE A 4 -4.60 2.61 -6.27
CA ILE A 4 -3.87 3.76 -5.74
C ILE A 4 -2.48 3.31 -5.30
N ALA A 5 -1.46 3.81 -5.99
CA ALA A 5 -0.07 3.60 -5.64
C ALA A 5 0.41 4.71 -4.71
N LEU A 6 0.61 4.37 -3.44
CA LEU A 6 0.98 5.29 -2.37
C LEU A 6 2.51 5.49 -2.36
N MET A 7 2.96 6.60 -2.95
CA MET A 7 4.38 6.94 -3.13
C MET A 7 4.75 8.28 -2.48
N ALA A 8 3.83 8.86 -1.71
CA ALA A 8 3.96 10.18 -1.13
C ALA A 8 4.61 10.19 0.27
N GLY A 9 5.03 9.02 0.75
CA GLY A 9 5.75 8.87 2.00
C GLY A 9 7.14 9.50 1.94
N ASP A 10 7.65 9.91 3.10
CA ASP A 10 8.96 10.50 3.18
C ASP A 10 10.10 9.50 2.84
N SER A 11 11.18 10.03 2.28
CA SER A 11 12.40 9.28 1.90
C SER A 11 13.65 9.87 2.58
N ASN A 12 13.52 10.54 3.74
CA ASN A 12 14.67 11.16 4.40
C ASN A 12 15.76 10.15 4.77
N ASP A 13 15.41 8.94 5.19
CA ASP A 13 16.38 7.86 5.45
C ASP A 13 17.25 7.51 4.21
N PHE A 14 16.69 7.64 3.00
CA PHE A 14 17.43 7.48 1.75
C PHE A 14 18.29 8.71 1.44
N LYS A 15 17.73 9.91 1.61
CA LYS A 15 18.46 11.18 1.38
C LYS A 15 19.67 11.32 2.31
N GLU A 16 19.52 11.02 3.59
CA GLU A 16 20.58 11.05 4.60
C GLU A 16 21.71 10.06 4.31
N LYS A 17 21.39 8.95 3.62
CA LYS A 17 22.34 7.94 3.18
C LYS A 17 22.94 8.21 1.79
N GLY A 18 22.65 9.37 1.21
CA GLY A 18 23.23 9.82 -0.06
C GLY A 18 22.51 9.36 -1.32
N TYR A 19 21.33 8.73 -1.21
CA TYR A 19 20.52 8.39 -2.37
C TYR A 19 19.87 9.64 -2.96
N THR A 20 19.99 9.81 -4.27
CA THR A 20 19.47 10.99 -4.99
C THR A 20 17.97 10.91 -5.25
N TYR A 21 17.48 9.72 -5.64
CA TYR A 21 16.10 9.50 -6.05
C TYR A 21 15.25 8.97 -4.89
N PRO A 22 13.92 9.22 -4.89
CA PRO A 22 13.04 8.66 -3.88
C PRO A 22 12.92 7.13 -4.02
N LYS A 23 12.55 6.47 -2.92
CA LYS A 23 12.59 5.00 -2.81
C LYS A 23 11.82 4.22 -3.89
N TYR A 24 10.77 4.81 -4.45
CA TYR A 24 9.95 4.19 -5.50
C TYR A 24 10.59 4.24 -6.91
N PHE A 25 11.70 4.98 -7.08
CA PHE A 25 12.53 5.01 -8.28
C PHE A 25 13.89 4.32 -8.11
N LEU A 26 14.11 3.59 -7.01
CA LEU A 26 15.30 2.76 -6.88
C LEU A 26 15.33 1.70 -7.97
N GLU A 27 16.51 1.48 -8.56
CA GLU A 27 16.69 0.49 -9.61
C GLU A 27 17.00 -0.89 -9.03
N LEU A 28 16.26 -1.88 -9.50
CA LEU A 28 16.42 -3.29 -9.17
C LEU A 28 16.45 -4.05 -10.50
N ASP A 29 17.55 -4.77 -10.78
CA ASP A 29 17.74 -5.50 -12.04
C ASP A 29 17.49 -4.64 -13.29
N ASN A 30 18.04 -3.41 -13.32
CA ASN A 30 17.87 -2.41 -14.38
C ASN A 30 16.41 -1.94 -14.59
N LYS A 31 15.56 -2.08 -13.57
CA LYS A 31 14.17 -1.58 -13.59
C LYS A 31 13.89 -0.73 -12.35
N PRO A 32 13.27 0.47 -12.49
CA PRO A 32 12.75 1.20 -11.34
C PRO A 32 11.73 0.37 -10.56
N LEU A 33 11.69 0.53 -9.24
CA LEU A 33 10.74 -0.21 -8.40
C LEU A 33 9.29 0.01 -8.85
N VAL A 34 8.90 1.24 -9.19
CA VAL A 34 7.56 1.56 -9.71
C VAL A 34 7.24 0.84 -11.03
N GLN A 35 8.22 0.51 -11.86
CA GLN A 35 8.00 -0.30 -13.07
C GLN A 35 7.49 -1.69 -12.71
N ASN A 36 7.99 -2.30 -11.63
CA ASN A 36 7.50 -3.60 -11.17
C ASN A 36 6.03 -3.53 -10.70
N ILE A 37 5.62 -2.42 -10.08
CA ILE A 37 4.23 -2.21 -9.68
C ILE A 37 3.33 -2.09 -10.91
N VAL A 38 3.73 -1.32 -11.93
CA VAL A 38 2.93 -1.20 -13.16
C VAL A 38 2.87 -2.54 -13.90
N GLU A 39 3.99 -3.27 -13.98
CA GLU A 39 4.03 -4.58 -14.62
C GLU A 39 3.14 -5.61 -13.93
N SER A 40 3.05 -5.60 -12.59
CA SER A 40 2.19 -6.52 -11.83
C SER A 40 0.69 -6.24 -12.01
N LEU A 41 0.32 -5.05 -12.47
CA LEU A 41 -1.07 -4.64 -12.71
C LEU A 41 -1.53 -4.83 -14.15
N LYS A 42 -0.64 -5.21 -15.09
CA LYS A 42 -0.96 -5.29 -16.54
C LYS A 42 -2.11 -6.22 -16.91
N LYS A 43 -2.38 -7.24 -16.10
CA LYS A 43 -3.47 -8.20 -16.32
C LYS A 43 -4.82 -7.74 -15.77
N ILE A 44 -4.85 -6.63 -15.04
CA ILE A 44 -6.03 -6.13 -14.35
C ILE A 44 -6.55 -4.92 -15.12
N ASP A 45 -7.82 -4.97 -15.51
CA ASP A 45 -8.52 -3.79 -16.03
C ASP A 45 -8.76 -2.80 -14.89
N CYS A 46 -7.88 -1.81 -14.79
CA CYS A 46 -7.88 -0.85 -13.71
C CYS A 46 -7.44 0.55 -14.13
N LYS A 47 -7.94 1.52 -13.37
CA LYS A 47 -7.46 2.90 -13.41
C LYS A 47 -6.41 3.09 -12.32
N ILE A 48 -5.18 3.38 -12.70
CA ILE A 48 -4.07 3.59 -11.75
C ILE A 48 -3.97 5.08 -11.41
N THR A 49 -3.84 5.40 -10.12
CA THR A 49 -3.52 6.73 -9.63
C THR A 49 -2.24 6.66 -8.79
N PHE A 50 -1.19 7.35 -9.23
CA PHE A 50 0.03 7.51 -8.47
C PHE A 50 -0.07 8.75 -7.60
N ILE A 51 0.15 8.61 -6.29
CA ILE A 51 0.22 9.76 -5.38
C ILE A 51 1.67 9.95 -4.99
N ILE A 52 2.28 11.03 -5.47
CA ILE A 52 3.71 11.35 -5.29
C ILE A 52 3.90 12.69 -4.61
N ARG A 53 5.10 12.90 -4.06
CA ARG A 53 5.49 14.21 -3.55
C ARG A 53 5.72 15.18 -4.70
N LYS A 54 5.20 16.40 -4.56
CA LYS A 54 5.41 17.49 -5.50
C LYS A 54 6.88 17.84 -5.61
N GLU A 55 7.62 17.84 -4.50
CA GLU A 55 9.05 18.17 -4.51
C GLU A 55 9.85 17.19 -5.36
N ASP A 56 9.59 15.88 -5.23
CA ASP A 56 10.25 14.86 -6.04
C ASP A 56 9.88 14.99 -7.53
N ASN A 57 8.60 15.29 -7.81
CA ASN A 57 8.14 15.54 -9.18
C ASN A 57 8.81 16.77 -9.81
N ASP A 58 8.86 17.88 -9.10
CA ASP A 58 9.40 19.13 -9.63
C ASP A 58 10.92 19.04 -9.82
N GLN A 59 11.61 18.28 -8.97
CA GLN A 59 13.06 18.08 -9.06
C GLN A 59 13.48 17.10 -10.18
N PHE A 60 12.74 15.99 -10.34
CA PHE A 60 13.16 14.87 -11.19
C PHE A 60 12.17 14.54 -12.33
N PHE A 61 11.11 15.32 -12.49
CA PHE A 61 10.06 15.11 -13.49
C PHE A 61 9.40 13.73 -13.41
N LEU A 62 9.28 13.17 -12.20
CA LEU A 62 8.82 11.78 -11.99
C LEU A 62 7.43 11.52 -12.57
N GLY A 63 6.53 12.50 -12.56
CA GLY A 63 5.21 12.37 -13.19
C GLY A 63 5.30 12.09 -14.69
N SER A 64 6.29 12.66 -15.39
CA SER A 64 6.53 12.37 -16.82
C SER A 64 6.98 10.94 -17.02
N SER A 65 7.93 10.45 -16.19
CA SER A 65 8.39 9.07 -16.22
C SER A 65 7.24 8.08 -15.92
N LEU A 66 6.38 8.40 -14.95
CA LEU A 66 5.19 7.60 -14.62
C LEU A 66 4.19 7.56 -15.78
N LYS A 67 3.97 8.67 -16.48
CA LYS A 67 3.12 8.74 -17.67
C LYS A 67 3.70 7.97 -18.86
N ILE A 68 5.03 7.91 -19.02
CA ILE A 68 5.65 7.05 -20.03
C ILE A 68 5.42 5.57 -19.68
N LEU A 69 5.59 5.22 -18.41
CA LEU A 69 5.42 3.85 -17.92
C LEU A 69 3.95 3.38 -17.95
N ALA A 70 3.01 4.27 -17.63
CA ALA A 70 1.57 4.02 -17.61
C ALA A 70 0.80 5.25 -18.18
N PRO A 71 0.62 5.33 -19.50
CA PRO A 71 0.05 6.51 -20.18
C PRO A 71 -1.32 6.97 -19.67
N PHE A 72 -2.17 6.02 -19.27
CA PHE A 72 -3.53 6.30 -18.80
C PHE A 72 -3.65 6.46 -17.29
N ALA A 73 -2.55 6.35 -16.53
CA ALA A 73 -2.56 6.52 -15.08
C ALA A 73 -2.68 8.00 -14.71
N ASP A 74 -3.42 8.32 -13.65
CA ASP A 74 -3.42 9.65 -13.05
C ASP A 74 -2.19 9.84 -12.15
N VAL A 75 -1.69 11.07 -12.09
CA VAL A 75 -0.57 11.44 -11.20
C VAL A 75 -1.04 12.60 -10.34
N VAL A 76 -1.14 12.36 -9.03
CA VAL A 76 -1.52 13.36 -8.03
C VAL A 76 -0.26 13.76 -7.26
N CYS A 77 0.11 15.04 -7.36
CA CYS A 77 1.23 15.60 -6.63
C CYS A 77 0.75 16.26 -5.35
N ILE A 78 1.29 15.84 -4.21
CA ILE A 78 1.01 16.45 -2.90
C ILE A 78 2.16 17.36 -2.46
N SER A 79 1.86 18.52 -1.91
CA SER A 79 2.88 19.42 -1.37
C SER A 79 3.12 19.12 0.11
N GLY A 80 4.39 19.01 0.51
CA GLY A 80 4.77 18.70 1.88
C GLY A 80 4.45 17.26 2.32
N SER A 81 4.62 17.00 3.62
CA SER A 81 4.33 15.69 4.21
C SER A 81 2.85 15.55 4.58
N THR A 82 2.28 14.38 4.30
CA THR A 82 0.98 13.98 4.85
C THR A 82 1.14 13.43 6.25
N LYS A 83 0.07 13.44 7.04
CA LYS A 83 -0.01 12.70 8.31
C LYS A 83 -0.21 11.20 8.08
N GLY A 84 0.44 10.60 7.07
CA GLY A 84 0.40 9.17 6.80
C GLY A 84 -0.47 8.75 5.62
N ALA A 85 -0.55 7.42 5.44
CA ALA A 85 -1.11 6.78 4.25
C ALA A 85 -2.63 6.95 4.12
N VAL A 86 -3.37 7.08 5.23
CA VAL A 86 -4.81 7.42 5.21
C VAL A 86 -5.02 8.81 4.60
N CYS A 87 -4.27 9.81 5.05
CA CYS A 87 -4.34 11.16 4.50
C CYS A 87 -3.92 11.18 3.02
N THR A 88 -2.88 10.42 2.67
CA THR A 88 -2.41 10.29 1.29
C THR A 88 -3.50 9.71 0.39
N THR A 89 -4.19 8.66 0.83
CA THR A 89 -5.28 8.00 0.07
C THR A 89 -6.41 8.97 -0.27
N LEU A 90 -6.77 9.86 0.65
CA LEU A 90 -7.84 10.84 0.46
C LEU A 90 -7.55 11.89 -0.63
N PHE A 91 -6.30 12.05 -1.09
CA PHE A 91 -6.01 12.88 -2.27
C PHE A 91 -6.56 12.29 -3.57
N ALA A 92 -6.95 11.01 -3.57
CA ALA A 92 -7.60 10.36 -4.70
C ALA A 92 -9.13 10.23 -4.53
N ILE A 93 -9.73 10.89 -3.53
CA ILE A 93 -11.14 10.72 -3.13
C ILE A 93 -12.12 10.79 -4.30
N ASP A 94 -11.93 11.71 -5.24
CA ASP A 94 -12.82 11.87 -6.41
C ASP A 94 -12.86 10.63 -7.31
N SER A 95 -11.79 9.83 -7.31
CA SER A 95 -11.70 8.59 -8.08
C SER A 95 -12.16 7.34 -7.31
N ILE A 96 -12.17 7.39 -5.98
CA ILE A 96 -12.43 6.21 -5.13
C ILE A 96 -13.70 6.32 -4.28
N ASN A 97 -14.36 7.47 -4.20
CA ASN A 97 -15.57 7.62 -3.38
C ASN A 97 -16.82 7.14 -4.14
N ASN A 98 -16.83 5.86 -4.53
CA ASN A 98 -17.87 5.23 -5.33
C ASN A 98 -18.00 3.72 -4.98
N GLU A 99 -18.90 3.01 -5.67
CA GLU A 99 -19.14 1.58 -5.45
C GLU A 99 -18.06 0.68 -6.11
N ASP A 100 -17.10 1.24 -6.86
CA ASP A 100 -16.06 0.45 -7.49
C ASP A 100 -15.07 -0.10 -6.47
N GLU A 101 -14.50 -1.26 -6.77
CA GLU A 101 -13.43 -1.85 -5.95
C GLU A 101 -12.17 -0.97 -5.99
N VAL A 102 -11.43 -0.98 -4.87
CA VAL A 102 -10.18 -0.22 -4.71
C VAL A 102 -9.07 -1.14 -4.22
N LEU A 103 -7.90 -1.02 -4.85
CA LEU A 103 -6.66 -1.63 -4.38
C LEU A 103 -5.65 -0.55 -4.01
N LEU A 104 -5.20 -0.55 -2.75
CA LEU A 104 -4.09 0.29 -2.31
C LEU A 104 -2.81 -0.53 -2.35
N ILE A 105 -1.76 0.01 -2.95
CA ILE A 105 -0.43 -0.61 -3.03
C ILE A 105 0.62 0.39 -2.56
N ASN A 106 1.46 0.00 -1.61
CA ASN A 106 2.62 0.78 -1.22
C ASN A 106 3.67 0.79 -2.34
N GLY A 107 4.27 1.96 -2.58
CA GLY A 107 5.27 2.14 -3.64
C GLY A 107 6.67 1.62 -3.36
N ASP A 108 6.91 1.02 -2.20
CA ASP A 108 8.22 0.65 -1.69
C ASP A 108 8.40 -0.85 -1.50
N GLN A 109 7.74 -1.67 -2.31
CA GLN A 109 7.78 -3.13 -2.18
C GLN A 109 7.76 -3.88 -3.51
N LEU A 110 8.29 -5.11 -3.48
CA LEU A 110 8.13 -6.12 -4.51
C LEU A 110 7.35 -7.31 -3.95
N VAL A 111 6.34 -7.73 -4.71
CA VAL A 111 5.53 -8.92 -4.43
C VAL A 111 5.58 -9.80 -5.69
N LYS A 112 6.11 -11.01 -5.56
CA LYS A 112 6.24 -11.98 -6.65
C LYS A 112 5.03 -12.92 -6.74
N TYR A 113 3.85 -12.37 -6.52
CA TYR A 113 2.56 -13.06 -6.71
C TYR A 113 1.77 -12.30 -7.77
N ASP A 114 0.92 -13.02 -8.50
CA ASP A 114 0.00 -12.40 -9.45
C ASP A 114 -1.10 -11.66 -8.67
N ILE A 115 -1.14 -10.33 -8.81
CA ILE A 115 -2.13 -9.50 -8.13
C ILE A 115 -3.56 -9.84 -8.59
N ASN A 116 -3.72 -10.32 -9.83
CA ASN A 116 -5.03 -10.74 -10.34
C ASN A 116 -5.56 -11.95 -9.57
N ASP A 117 -4.70 -12.93 -9.24
CA ASP A 117 -5.10 -14.13 -8.49
C ASP A 117 -5.49 -13.76 -7.04
N ILE A 118 -4.76 -12.82 -6.43
CA ILE A 118 -5.08 -12.29 -5.10
C ILE A 118 -6.46 -11.63 -5.09
N ILE A 119 -6.75 -10.78 -6.08
CA ILE A 119 -8.05 -10.12 -6.20
C ILE A 119 -9.16 -11.14 -6.47
N ALA A 120 -8.90 -12.13 -7.34
CA ALA A 120 -9.85 -13.20 -7.66
C ALA A 120 -10.25 -13.98 -6.40
N ASP A 121 -9.29 -14.35 -5.55
CA ASP A 121 -9.55 -15.01 -4.27
C ASP A 121 -10.43 -14.15 -3.34
N PHE A 122 -10.14 -12.84 -3.23
CA PHE A 122 -10.97 -11.94 -2.41
C PHE A 122 -12.41 -11.83 -2.93
N ARG A 123 -12.58 -11.79 -4.25
CA ARG A 123 -13.90 -11.76 -4.90
C ARG A 123 -14.64 -13.08 -4.71
N GLU A 124 -13.98 -14.22 -4.92
CA GLU A 124 -14.56 -15.55 -4.75
C GLU A 124 -15.07 -15.77 -3.32
N ARG A 125 -14.29 -15.36 -2.32
CA ARG A 125 -14.67 -15.43 -0.90
C ARG A 125 -15.67 -14.35 -0.47
N ASN A 126 -16.07 -13.48 -1.41
CA ASN A 126 -17.00 -12.37 -1.24
C ASN A 126 -16.64 -11.50 -0.02
N LEU A 127 -15.37 -11.09 0.06
CA LEU A 127 -14.87 -10.24 1.14
C LEU A 127 -15.18 -8.77 0.86
N ASP A 128 -15.49 -8.03 1.91
CA ASP A 128 -15.62 -6.57 1.88
C ASP A 128 -14.24 -5.89 1.93
N GLY A 129 -13.27 -6.52 2.58
CA GLY A 129 -11.88 -6.07 2.67
C GLY A 129 -10.89 -7.24 2.60
N GLY A 130 -9.75 -7.03 1.95
CA GLY A 130 -8.70 -8.02 1.77
C GLY A 130 -7.33 -7.46 2.14
N ILE A 131 -6.53 -8.24 2.86
CA ILE A 131 -5.17 -7.84 3.25
C ILE A 131 -4.19 -8.90 2.77
N VAL A 132 -3.18 -8.51 1.98
CA VAL A 132 -2.08 -9.43 1.65
C VAL A 132 -1.15 -9.52 2.85
N THR A 133 -0.78 -10.73 3.23
CA THR A 133 -0.05 -11.00 4.49
C THR A 133 1.06 -12.01 4.31
N PHE A 134 2.03 -12.01 5.23
CA PHE A 134 3.09 -13.00 5.33
C PHE A 134 3.42 -13.25 6.81
N GLU A 135 4.16 -14.31 7.09
CA GLU A 135 4.58 -14.61 8.47
C GLU A 135 5.78 -13.79 8.91
N SER A 136 5.68 -13.16 10.07
CA SER A 136 6.77 -12.44 10.73
C SER A 136 6.43 -12.18 12.19
N VAL A 137 7.46 -12.00 13.02
CA VAL A 137 7.32 -11.51 14.41
C VAL A 137 8.05 -10.18 14.65
N HIS A 138 8.71 -9.63 13.63
CA HIS A 138 9.46 -8.38 13.75
C HIS A 138 8.52 -7.17 13.99
N PRO A 139 8.73 -6.33 15.03
CA PRO A 139 7.76 -5.32 15.47
C PRO A 139 7.55 -4.13 14.50
N ARG A 140 8.15 -4.14 13.31
CA ARG A 140 8.11 -3.00 12.38
C ARG A 140 6.87 -2.96 11.49
N TRP A 141 6.14 -4.07 11.41
CA TRP A 141 5.00 -4.25 10.52
C TRP A 141 3.68 -3.95 11.20
N SER A 142 2.65 -3.77 10.40
CA SER A 142 1.26 -3.92 10.84
C SER A 142 0.91 -5.41 10.90
N TYR A 143 0.03 -5.76 11.83
CA TYR A 143 -0.36 -7.14 12.15
C TYR A 143 -1.86 -7.30 12.14
N VAL A 144 -2.32 -8.52 11.86
CA VAL A 144 -3.74 -8.89 11.88
C VAL A 144 -3.98 -10.09 12.78
N CYS A 145 -5.01 -10.05 13.63
CA CYS A 145 -5.49 -11.20 14.38
C CYS A 145 -6.64 -11.84 13.59
N LEU A 146 -6.63 -13.18 13.52
CA LEU A 146 -7.63 -13.96 12.80
C LEU A 146 -8.50 -14.75 13.79
N ASP A 147 -9.77 -14.94 13.45
CA ASP A 147 -10.63 -15.90 14.14
C ASP A 147 -10.42 -17.35 13.63
N GLU A 148 -11.21 -18.28 14.17
CA GLU A 148 -11.20 -19.70 13.80
C GLU A 148 -11.62 -19.95 12.33
N GLN A 149 -12.32 -19.00 11.71
CA GLN A 149 -12.74 -19.06 10.31
C GLN A 149 -11.72 -18.40 9.36
N GLY A 150 -10.62 -17.86 9.90
CA GLY A 150 -9.59 -17.17 9.14
C GLY A 150 -9.97 -15.75 8.69
N LEU A 151 -10.98 -15.14 9.32
CA LEU A 151 -11.36 -13.75 9.10
C LEU A 151 -10.62 -12.83 10.08
N VAL A 152 -10.35 -11.60 9.64
CA VAL A 152 -9.65 -10.61 10.45
C VAL A 152 -10.60 -10.04 11.50
N VAL A 153 -10.23 -10.18 12.78
CA VAL A 153 -10.96 -9.60 13.91
C VAL A 153 -10.33 -8.34 14.47
N GLN A 154 -9.04 -8.11 14.16
CA GLN A 154 -8.33 -6.91 14.60
C GLN A 154 -7.10 -6.66 13.73
N THR A 155 -6.80 -5.38 13.47
CA THR A 155 -5.51 -4.94 12.96
C THR A 155 -4.77 -4.06 13.98
N SER A 156 -3.43 -4.08 13.93
CA SER A 156 -2.56 -3.33 14.85
C SER A 156 -1.31 -2.84 14.15
N GLU A 157 -1.01 -1.55 14.26
CA GLU A 157 0.16 -0.93 13.63
C GLU A 157 1.41 -1.02 14.54
N LYS A 158 2.52 -1.57 14.03
CA LYS A 158 3.83 -1.67 14.72
C LYS A 158 3.78 -2.28 16.13
N ARG A 159 2.74 -3.08 16.39
CA ARG A 159 2.56 -3.83 17.63
C ARG A 159 2.10 -5.23 17.23
N PRO A 160 2.97 -6.25 17.36
CA PRO A 160 2.60 -7.63 17.06
C PRO A 160 1.45 -8.09 17.97
N ILE A 161 0.34 -8.46 17.35
CA ILE A 161 -0.81 -9.12 18.00
C ILE A 161 -0.99 -10.57 17.51
N SER A 162 -0.16 -10.98 16.55
CA SER A 162 -0.09 -12.30 15.92
C SER A 162 1.26 -12.42 15.17
N ASN A 163 1.47 -13.53 14.46
CA ASN A 163 2.56 -13.69 13.49
C ASN A 163 2.16 -13.31 12.05
N VAL A 164 0.96 -12.75 11.82
CA VAL A 164 0.43 -12.43 10.49
C VAL A 164 0.65 -10.95 10.20
N ALA A 165 1.73 -10.64 9.48
CA ALA A 165 2.13 -9.28 9.11
C ALA A 165 1.57 -8.87 7.75
N THR A 166 1.27 -7.58 7.56
CA THR A 166 0.71 -7.07 6.29
C THR A 166 1.80 -6.74 5.27
N ALA A 167 1.55 -7.05 4.00
CA ALA A 167 2.46 -6.82 2.87
C ALA A 167 2.15 -5.53 2.08
N GLY A 168 1.53 -4.53 2.70
CA GLY A 168 1.30 -3.22 2.05
C GLY A 168 0.40 -3.25 0.82
N ILE A 169 -0.44 -4.29 0.66
CA ILE A 169 -1.46 -4.41 -0.40
C ILE A 169 -2.80 -4.63 0.28
N TYR A 170 -3.76 -3.76 -0.02
CA TYR A 170 -5.04 -3.69 0.67
C TYR A 170 -6.16 -3.55 -0.35
N TYR A 171 -7.09 -4.48 -0.33
CA TYR A 171 -8.26 -4.52 -1.19
C TYR A 171 -9.50 -4.07 -0.42
N TYR A 172 -10.35 -3.29 -1.08
CA TYR A 172 -11.68 -2.89 -0.63
C TYR A 172 -12.66 -3.20 -1.74
N LYS A 173 -13.73 -3.92 -1.42
CA LYS A 173 -14.78 -4.24 -2.38
C LYS A 173 -15.48 -2.98 -2.91
N ARG A 174 -15.55 -1.94 -2.09
CA ARG A 174 -16.15 -0.66 -2.44
C ARG A 174 -15.30 0.48 -1.92
N GLY A 175 -15.02 1.44 -2.79
CA GLY A 175 -14.26 2.62 -2.43
C GLY A 175 -14.97 3.52 -1.40
N LEU A 176 -16.30 3.56 -1.38
CA LEU A 176 -17.09 4.19 -0.31
C LEU A 176 -16.72 3.64 1.08
N ASP A 177 -16.61 2.31 1.23
CA ASP A 177 -16.24 1.68 2.50
C ASP A 177 -14.82 2.10 2.94
N LEU A 178 -13.89 2.24 1.99
CA LEU A 178 -12.54 2.77 2.24
C LEU A 178 -12.57 4.24 2.69
N VAL A 179 -13.26 5.10 1.95
CA VAL A 179 -13.30 6.54 2.20
C VAL A 179 -13.95 6.83 3.56
N GLU A 180 -15.08 6.19 3.86
CA GLU A 180 -15.72 6.30 5.16
C GLU A 180 -14.85 5.79 6.31
N SER A 181 -14.08 4.72 6.07
CA SER A 181 -13.13 4.19 7.06
C SER A 181 -11.97 5.15 7.29
N CYS A 182 -11.47 5.80 6.24
CA CYS A 182 -10.46 6.86 6.34
C CYS A 182 -10.96 8.04 7.17
N PHE A 183 -12.17 8.54 6.88
CA PHE A 183 -12.77 9.62 7.67
C PHE A 183 -13.03 9.21 9.12
N SER A 184 -13.43 7.97 9.38
CA SER A 184 -13.64 7.47 10.75
C SER A 184 -12.32 7.42 11.53
N VAL A 185 -11.24 6.92 10.92
CA VAL A 185 -9.88 6.91 11.50
C VAL A 185 -9.43 8.33 11.87
N LEU A 186 -9.63 9.29 10.96
CA LEU A 186 -9.28 10.70 11.21
C LEU A 186 -10.14 11.31 12.32
N LYS A 187 -11.46 11.08 12.29
CA LYS A 187 -12.39 11.61 13.30
C LYS A 187 -12.11 11.08 14.70
N LYS A 188 -11.68 9.83 14.82
CA LYS A 188 -11.33 9.17 16.08
C LYS A 188 -9.88 9.39 16.50
N ASP A 189 -9.11 10.12 15.70
CA ASP A 189 -7.67 10.36 15.89
C ASP A 189 -6.86 9.06 16.09
N VAL A 190 -7.17 8.01 15.32
CA VAL A 190 -6.47 6.71 15.43
C VAL A 190 -5.13 6.79 14.69
N GLN A 191 -4.12 7.28 15.39
CA GLN A 191 -2.76 7.46 14.87
C GLN A 191 -1.70 6.74 15.72
N LEU A 192 -0.54 6.53 15.12
CA LEU A 192 0.68 6.13 15.81
C LEU A 192 1.79 7.13 15.46
N ASN A 193 2.37 7.76 16.48
CA ASN A 193 3.48 8.71 16.33
C ASN A 193 3.24 9.82 15.29
N GLY A 194 2.06 10.45 15.29
CA GLY A 194 1.76 11.53 14.35
C GLY A 194 1.16 11.07 13.01
N SER A 195 1.07 9.76 12.75
CA SER A 195 0.71 9.21 11.44
C SER A 195 -0.51 8.29 11.48
N TYR A 196 -1.38 8.43 10.49
CA TYR A 196 -2.56 7.58 10.24
C TYR A 196 -2.23 6.49 9.22
N TYR A 197 -2.44 5.23 9.61
CA TYR A 197 -2.06 4.05 8.84
C TYR A 197 -3.27 3.34 8.24
N ILE A 198 -3.11 2.75 7.06
CA ILE A 198 -4.19 2.03 6.36
C ILE A 198 -4.67 0.83 7.18
N SER A 199 -3.79 0.18 7.93
CA SER A 199 -4.14 -0.92 8.83
C SER A 199 -5.34 -0.58 9.71
N SER A 200 -5.39 0.63 10.30
CA SER A 200 -6.46 1.11 11.17
C SER A 200 -7.84 1.19 10.48
N THR A 201 -7.89 1.38 9.17
CA THR A 201 -9.16 1.47 8.43
C THR A 201 -9.89 0.13 8.38
N PHE A 202 -9.19 -1.00 8.48
CA PHE A 202 -9.83 -2.32 8.56
C PHE A 202 -10.56 -2.55 9.89
N ASN A 203 -10.09 -1.96 11.00
CA ASN A 203 -10.85 -2.00 12.25
C ASN A 203 -12.21 -1.31 12.10
N GLU A 204 -12.30 -0.27 11.26
CA GLU A 204 -13.57 0.42 10.98
C GLU A 204 -14.51 -0.42 10.13
N LEU A 205 -13.99 -1.20 9.16
CA LEU A 205 -14.78 -2.21 8.45
C LEU A 205 -15.33 -3.27 9.41
N ILE A 206 -14.48 -3.82 10.28
CA ILE A 206 -14.84 -4.86 11.25
C ILE A 206 -15.94 -4.35 12.21
N LEU A 207 -15.81 -3.13 12.72
CA LEU A 207 -16.82 -2.50 13.58
C LEU A 207 -18.18 -2.32 12.88
N ARG A 208 -18.20 -2.28 11.54
CA ARG A 208 -19.41 -2.22 10.71
C ARG A 208 -19.89 -3.61 10.24
N GLN A 209 -19.40 -4.67 10.87
CA GLN A 209 -19.72 -6.08 10.56
C GLN A 209 -19.37 -6.48 9.11
N LYS A 210 -18.38 -5.82 8.52
CA LYS A 210 -17.87 -6.17 7.19
C LYS A 210 -16.92 -7.36 7.28
N LYS A 211 -16.95 -8.22 6.25
CA LYS A 211 -16.14 -9.44 6.18
C LYS A 211 -14.74 -9.10 5.65
N VAL A 212 -13.73 -9.15 6.53
CA VAL A 212 -12.33 -8.90 6.16
C VAL A 212 -11.55 -10.21 6.18
N GLY A 213 -10.81 -10.50 5.11
CA GLY A 213 -9.98 -11.69 5.00
C GLY A 213 -8.54 -11.37 4.62
N VAL A 214 -7.70 -12.40 4.64
CA VAL A 214 -6.28 -12.31 4.26
C VAL A 214 -5.96 -13.19 3.07
N TYR A 215 -4.97 -12.77 2.28
CA TYR A 215 -4.29 -13.63 1.31
C TYR A 215 -2.85 -13.81 1.77
N LYS A 216 -2.45 -15.04 2.08
CA LYS A 216 -1.11 -15.33 2.60
C LYS A 216 -0.12 -15.56 1.45
N ILE A 217 0.99 -14.84 1.47
CA ILE A 217 2.12 -15.03 0.56
C ILE A 217 3.34 -15.53 1.33
N ASP A 218 4.24 -16.25 0.62
CA ASP A 218 5.54 -16.64 1.17
C ASP A 218 6.40 -15.38 1.43
N LYS A 219 7.00 -15.29 2.61
CA LYS A 219 7.91 -14.20 2.99
C LYS A 219 9.08 -14.04 2.02
N LYS A 220 9.56 -15.11 1.39
CA LYS A 220 10.66 -15.11 0.40
C LYS A 220 10.29 -14.38 -0.89
N GLU A 221 9.01 -14.36 -1.21
CA GLU A 221 8.45 -13.73 -2.40
C GLU A 221 7.97 -12.28 -2.14
N TYR A 222 8.18 -11.77 -0.92
CA TYR A 222 7.87 -10.40 -0.52
C TYR A 222 9.13 -9.67 -0.04
N ILE A 223 9.40 -8.52 -0.67
CA ILE A 223 10.56 -7.68 -0.37
C ILE A 223 10.06 -6.26 -0.17
N SER A 224 10.54 -5.61 0.89
CA SER A 224 10.21 -4.21 1.19
C SER A 224 11.48 -3.39 1.15
N PHE A 225 11.33 -2.15 0.71
CA PHE A 225 12.36 -1.13 0.54
C PHE A 225 11.98 0.12 1.36
N ALA A 226 11.22 -0.07 2.44
CA ALA A 226 10.77 0.99 3.32
C ALA A 226 11.92 1.78 3.98
N THR A 227 13.09 1.15 4.16
CA THR A 227 14.32 1.78 4.65
C THR A 227 15.51 1.43 3.77
N THR A 228 16.52 2.30 3.79
CA THR A 228 17.79 2.13 3.11
C THR A 228 18.46 0.82 3.52
N GLN A 229 18.42 0.45 4.80
CA GLN A 229 18.97 -0.81 5.29
C GLN A 229 18.32 -2.03 4.60
N MET A 230 17.01 -1.98 4.31
CA MET A 230 16.34 -3.10 3.63
C MET A 230 16.76 -3.19 2.16
N TYR A 231 16.92 -2.05 1.50
CA TYR A 231 17.42 -1.97 0.13
C TYR A 231 18.87 -2.47 0.03
N GLU A 232 19.76 -1.99 0.88
CA GLU A 232 21.18 -2.40 0.92
C GLU A 232 21.33 -3.90 1.20
N ASN A 233 20.53 -4.44 2.12
CA ASN A 233 20.51 -5.88 2.39
C ASN A 233 20.03 -6.71 1.20
N TYR A 234 19.20 -6.16 0.32
CA TYR A 234 18.74 -6.86 -0.88
C TYR A 234 19.82 -6.88 -1.95
N ILE A 235 20.43 -5.72 -2.24
CA ILE A 235 21.47 -5.61 -3.28
C ILE A 235 22.75 -6.36 -2.90
N ASN A 236 23.11 -6.42 -1.61
CA ASN A 236 24.32 -7.11 -1.14
C ASN A 236 24.18 -8.64 -1.07
N LYS A 237 22.96 -9.17 -1.22
CA LYS A 237 22.68 -10.62 -1.21
C LYS A 237 22.58 -11.22 -2.61
N LYS A 238 22.61 -10.39 -3.66
CA LYS A 238 22.73 -10.81 -5.04
C LYS A 238 24.19 -10.99 -5.42
#